data_AF-A0A443QP60-F1
#
_entry.id   AF-A0A443QP60-F1
#
_cell.length_a   1.000
_cell.length_b   1.000
_cell.length_c   1.000
_cell.angle_alpha   90.00
_cell.angle_beta   90.00
_cell.angle_gamma   90.00
#
_symmetry.space_group_name_H-M   'P 1'
#
loop_
_entity.id
_entity.type
_entity.pdbx_description
1 polymer ?
#
loop_
_entity_poly.entity_id
_entity_poly.type
_entity_poly.pdbx_seq_one_letter_code
_entity_poly.pdbx_strand_id
1 'polypeptide(L)'
;ANVSVCTPKADIFSAGLILFEMLYPIKTSHEKYKLFEDLKKESKLPENFKETFGQNLVDLLISLISEIAEDRPSASDLLLTFDNTDLDDPSLEDSILEEKLNRLNLTSSFTGLKSSPILNTSAINESSFEEDSSSFCDSSLGTEYE
;
A
#
# COMPACT_ATOMS: atom_id res chain seq x y z
N ALA A 1 -0.34 -34.46 -5.07
CA ALA A 1 0.13 -33.10 -5.36
C ALA A 1 -0.06 -32.29 -4.10
N ASN A 2 0.99 -31.66 -3.55
CA ASN A 2 0.82 -30.68 -2.48
C ASN A 2 0.17 -29.45 -3.09
N VAL A 3 -1.11 -29.24 -2.79
CA VAL A 3 -1.81 -28.00 -3.12
C VAL A 3 -1.13 -26.92 -2.29
N SER A 4 -0.47 -25.97 -2.94
CA SER A 4 -0.01 -24.76 -2.27
C SER A 4 -1.25 -23.98 -1.83
N VAL A 5 -1.55 -24.03 -0.53
CA VAL A 5 -2.63 -23.24 0.04
C VAL A 5 -2.24 -21.78 -0.07
N CYS A 6 -3.02 -20.99 -0.82
CA CYS A 6 -2.85 -19.54 -0.88
C CYS A 6 -3.37 -18.96 0.44
N THR A 7 -2.47 -18.40 1.24
CA THR A 7 -2.81 -17.72 2.49
C THR A 7 -2.52 -16.23 2.34
N PRO A 8 -3.22 -15.34 3.07
CA PRO A 8 -2.90 -13.90 3.07
C PRO A 8 -1.44 -13.59 3.45
N LYS A 9 -0.76 -14.51 4.14
CA LYS A 9 0.68 -14.39 4.47
C LYS A 9 1.58 -14.46 3.22
N ALA A 10 1.11 -15.02 2.11
CA ALA A 10 1.82 -15.00 0.84
C ALA A 10 1.87 -13.58 0.24
N ASP A 11 0.80 -12.79 0.43
CA ASP A 11 0.76 -11.39 0.00
C ASP A 11 1.72 -10.54 0.82
N ILE A 12 1.81 -10.79 2.14
CA ILE A 12 2.77 -10.12 3.04
C ILE A 12 4.22 -10.37 2.61
N PHE A 13 4.55 -11.60 2.22
CA PHE A 13 5.87 -11.92 1.70
C PHE A 13 6.18 -11.17 0.40
N SER A 14 5.21 -11.14 -0.52
CA SER A 14 5.34 -10.41 -1.78
C SER A 14 5.51 -8.91 -1.54
N ALA A 15 4.76 -8.36 -0.58
CA ALA A 15 4.88 -6.96 -0.17
C ALA A 15 6.27 -6.65 0.42
N GLY A 16 6.87 -7.55 1.21
CA GLY A 16 8.24 -7.40 1.69
C GLY A 16 9.27 -7.29 0.56
N LEU A 17 9.18 -8.16 -0.46
CA LEU A 17 10.08 -8.09 -1.62
C LEU A 17 9.89 -6.80 -2.44
N ILE A 18 8.65 -6.34 -2.60
CA ILE A 18 8.34 -5.08 -3.29
C ILE A 18 8.89 -3.90 -2.49
N LEU A 19 8.70 -3.88 -1.17
CA LEU A 19 9.22 -2.83 -0.30
C LEU A 19 10.75 -2.74 -0.40
N PHE A 20 11.44 -3.89 -0.39
CA PHE A 20 12.88 -3.92 -0.61
C PHE A 20 13.27 -3.32 -1.97
N GLU A 21 12.57 -3.69 -3.05
CA GLU A 21 12.84 -3.15 -4.40
C GLU A 21 12.61 -1.64 -4.50
N MET A 22 11.61 -1.11 -3.79
CA MET A 22 11.35 0.32 -3.73
C MET A 22 12.45 1.11 -3.01
N LEU A 23 13.08 0.50 -2.00
CA LEU A 23 14.10 1.14 -1.16
C LEU A 23 15.51 1.01 -1.73
N TYR A 24 15.86 -0.16 -2.28
CA TYR A 24 17.22 -0.48 -2.70
C TYR A 24 17.38 -0.36 -4.22
N PRO A 25 18.13 0.62 -4.74
CA PRO A 25 18.29 0.79 -6.18
C PRO A 25 19.17 -0.33 -6.75
N ILE A 26 18.59 -1.14 -7.64
CA ILE A 26 19.28 -2.24 -8.31
C ILE A 26 19.59 -1.85 -9.75
N LYS A 27 20.86 -1.92 -10.17
CA LYS A 27 21.29 -1.39 -11.47
C LYS A 27 21.19 -2.40 -12.60
N THR A 28 21.28 -3.68 -12.28
CA THR A 28 21.34 -4.75 -13.28
C THR A 28 20.41 -5.91 -12.94
N SER A 29 19.88 -6.58 -13.96
CA SER A 29 19.00 -7.73 -13.76
C SER A 29 19.72 -8.90 -13.06
N HIS A 30 21.03 -9.06 -13.30
CA HIS A 30 21.82 -10.11 -12.66
C HIS A 30 21.99 -9.87 -11.16
N GLU A 31 22.28 -8.61 -10.78
CA GLU A 31 22.31 -8.20 -9.37
C GLU A 31 20.96 -8.45 -8.70
N LYS A 32 19.85 -8.04 -9.34
CA LYS A 32 18.49 -8.29 -8.84
C LYS A 32 18.26 -9.77 -8.58
N TYR A 33 18.61 -10.63 -9.53
CA TYR A 33 18.43 -12.07 -9.39
C TYR A 33 19.17 -12.61 -8.15
N LYS A 34 20.45 -12.24 -7.99
CA LYS A 34 21.24 -12.70 -6.85
C LYS A 34 20.68 -12.19 -5.51
N LEU A 35 20.35 -10.90 -5.45
CA LEU A 35 19.79 -10.27 -4.25
C LEU A 35 18.47 -10.93 -3.84
N PHE A 36 17.58 -11.19 -4.79
CA PHE A 36 16.29 -11.81 -4.51
C PHE A 36 16.41 -13.29 -4.16
N GLU A 37 17.40 -14.00 -4.69
CA GLU A 37 17.70 -15.37 -4.26
C GLU A 37 18.18 -15.40 -2.80
N ASP A 38 19.09 -14.50 -2.43
CA ASP A 38 19.61 -14.38 -1.05
C ASP A 38 18.49 -14.00 -0.07
N LEU A 39 17.60 -13.06 -0.47
CA LEU A 39 16.44 -12.67 0.33
C LEU A 39 15.44 -13.82 0.53
N LYS A 40 15.10 -14.55 -0.54
CA LYS A 40 14.09 -15.62 -0.47
C LYS A 40 14.55 -16.83 0.31
N LYS A 41 15.85 -17.17 0.24
CA LYS A 41 16.40 -18.39 0.85
C LYS A 41 16.97 -18.17 2.24
N GLU A 42 17.55 -17.00 2.47
CA GLU A 42 18.34 -16.74 3.68
C GLU A 42 17.78 -15.59 4.51
N SER A 43 16.73 -14.89 4.02
CA SER A 43 16.22 -13.64 4.62
C SER A 43 17.34 -12.61 4.86
N LYS A 44 18.37 -12.61 4.00
CA LYS A 44 19.56 -11.77 4.16
C LYS A 44 19.47 -10.49 3.33
N LEU A 45 19.65 -9.38 4.01
CA LEU A 45 19.73 -8.05 3.42
C LEU A 45 21.19 -7.68 3.09
N PRO A 46 21.43 -6.76 2.14
CA PRO A 46 22.76 -6.22 1.86
C PRO A 46 23.38 -5.60 3.12
N GLU A 47 24.69 -5.76 3.32
CA GLU A 47 25.39 -5.27 4.53
C GLU A 47 25.18 -3.76 4.76
N ASN A 48 25.19 -2.97 3.69
CA ASN A 48 25.01 -1.52 3.74
C ASN A 48 23.54 -1.09 3.97
N PHE A 49 22.59 -2.02 3.90
CA PHE A 49 21.16 -1.71 4.04
C PHE A 49 20.84 -1.20 5.44
N LYS A 50 21.36 -1.88 6.48
CA LYS A 50 21.18 -1.47 7.88
C LYS A 50 21.74 -0.08 8.17
N GLU A 51 22.90 0.24 7.63
CA GLU A 51 23.53 1.55 7.80
C GLU A 51 22.71 2.66 7.14
N THR A 52 22.02 2.35 6.04
CA THR A 52 21.24 3.32 5.26
C THR A 52 19.85 3.55 5.86
N PHE A 53 19.17 2.49 6.30
CA PHE A 53 17.75 2.54 6.67
C PHE A 53 17.47 2.27 8.16
N GLY A 54 18.50 1.92 8.94
CA GLY A 54 18.37 1.63 10.35
C GLY A 54 17.88 0.21 10.67
N GLN A 55 18.00 -0.17 11.95
CA GLN A 55 17.67 -1.52 12.42
C GLN A 55 16.16 -1.82 12.37
N ASN A 56 15.30 -0.83 12.67
CA ASN A 56 13.85 -1.05 12.72
C ASN A 56 13.29 -1.49 11.35
N LEU A 57 13.74 -0.86 10.27
CA LEU A 57 13.30 -1.23 8.92
C LEU A 57 13.86 -2.59 8.50
N VAL A 58 15.09 -2.91 8.92
CA VAL A 58 15.70 -4.24 8.70
C VAL A 58 14.87 -5.33 9.38
N ASP A 59 14.52 -5.15 10.65
CA ASP A 59 13.75 -6.13 11.42
C ASP A 59 12.35 -6.32 10.83
N LEU A 60 11.70 -5.21 10.47
CA LEU A 60 10.42 -5.24 9.78
C LEU A 60 10.52 -6.02 8.47
N LEU A 61 11.49 -5.68 7.62
CA LEU A 61 11.64 -6.29 6.31
C LEU A 61 11.93 -7.80 6.40
N ILE A 62 12.79 -8.20 7.35
CA ILE A 62 13.05 -9.62 7.65
C ILE A 62 11.77 -10.33 8.09
N SER A 63 10.95 -9.71 8.94
CA SER A 63 9.67 -10.30 9.36
C SER A 63 8.70 -10.51 8.19
N LEU A 64 8.64 -9.57 7.24
CA LEU A 64 7.79 -9.67 6.05
C LEU A 64 8.22 -10.83 5.13
N ILE A 65 9.53 -10.99 4.92
CA ILE A 65 10.10 -11.99 4.01
C ILE A 65 10.49 -13.30 4.70
N SER A 66 10.06 -13.53 5.95
CA SER A 66 10.36 -14.78 6.65
C SER A 66 9.89 -16.00 5.86
N GLU A 67 10.71 -17.06 5.83
CA GLU A 67 10.32 -18.34 5.21
C GLU A 67 9.11 -18.96 5.94
N ILE A 68 9.03 -18.77 7.25
CA ILE A 68 7.94 -19.22 8.12
C ILE A 68 6.78 -18.22 7.98
N ALA A 69 5.63 -18.67 7.47
CA ALA A 69 4.50 -17.80 7.16
C ALA A 69 3.85 -17.18 8.41
N GLU A 70 3.96 -17.88 9.53
CA GLU A 70 3.42 -17.51 10.84
C GLU A 70 4.17 -16.34 11.47
N ASP A 71 5.47 -16.22 11.19
CA ASP A 71 6.33 -15.13 11.68
C ASP A 71 6.03 -13.79 10.98
N ARG A 72 5.41 -13.86 9.79
CA ARG A 72 5.04 -12.65 9.05
C ARG A 72 3.89 -11.97 9.79
N PRO A 73 3.87 -10.64 9.94
CA PRO A 73 2.73 -9.93 10.52
C PRO A 73 1.49 -10.02 9.63
N SER A 74 0.31 -9.70 10.15
CA SER A 74 -0.84 -9.42 9.28
C SER A 74 -0.76 -8.01 8.72
N ALA A 75 -1.49 -7.73 7.63
CA ALA A 75 -1.58 -6.37 7.09
C ALA A 75 -2.12 -5.37 8.13
N SER A 76 -3.07 -5.78 8.97
CA SER A 76 -3.61 -4.95 10.05
C SER A 76 -2.56 -4.64 11.11
N ASP A 77 -1.73 -5.62 11.49
CA ASP A 77 -0.64 -5.39 12.44
C ASP A 77 0.35 -4.35 11.91
N LEU A 78 0.67 -4.41 10.60
CA LEU A 78 1.53 -3.45 9.94
C LEU A 78 0.96 -2.03 9.99
N LEU A 79 -0.31 -1.85 9.65
CA LEU A 79 -0.97 -0.55 9.73
C LEU A 79 -0.88 0.05 11.14
N LEU A 80 -1.15 -0.77 12.17
CA LEU A 80 -0.98 -0.34 13.56
C LEU A 80 0.46 0.07 13.86
N THR A 81 1.47 -0.65 13.35
CA THR A 81 2.87 -0.24 13.59
C THR A 81 3.24 1.08 12.93
N PHE A 82 2.65 1.42 11.77
CA PHE A 82 2.93 2.66 11.06
C PHE A 82 2.13 3.85 11.60
N ASP A 83 0.88 3.64 12.00
CA ASP A 83 0.03 4.71 12.56
C ASP A 83 0.54 5.22 13.92
N ASN A 84 1.31 4.41 14.64
CA ASN A 84 1.96 4.80 15.90
C ASN A 84 3.33 5.47 15.71
N THR A 85 3.80 5.63 14.48
CA THR A 85 4.96 6.49 14.20
C THR A 85 4.45 7.90 13.98
N ASP A 86 5.09 8.89 14.59
CA ASP A 86 4.74 10.32 14.59
C ASP A 86 4.76 10.92 13.15
N LEU A 87 3.81 10.52 12.31
CA LEU A 87 3.47 11.19 11.05
C LEU A 87 2.57 12.41 11.32
N ASP A 88 2.09 12.53 12.55
CA ASP A 88 1.56 13.76 13.15
C ASP A 88 2.74 14.69 13.54
N ASP A 89 3.60 15.06 12.60
CA ASP A 89 4.41 16.27 12.80
C ASP A 89 3.49 17.47 12.57
N PRO A 90 3.06 18.20 13.63
CA PRO A 90 2.14 19.32 13.49
C PRO A 90 2.73 20.44 12.60
N SER A 91 4.05 20.45 12.36
CA SER A 91 4.68 21.40 11.45
C SER A 91 4.43 21.10 9.97
N LEU A 92 4.11 19.86 9.62
CA LEU A 92 3.78 19.46 8.25
C LEU A 92 2.32 19.81 7.90
N GLU A 93 1.41 19.71 8.87
CA GLU A 93 0.02 20.12 8.69
C GLU A 93 -0.09 21.61 8.31
N ASP A 94 0.62 22.48 9.03
CA ASP A 94 0.60 23.93 8.77
C ASP A 94 1.03 24.27 7.34
N SER A 95 2.05 23.57 6.81
CA SER A 95 2.54 23.77 5.44
C SER A 95 1.52 23.32 4.37
N ILE A 96 0.80 22.23 4.63
CA ILE A 96 -0.26 21.71 3.74
C ILE A 96 -1.49 22.62 3.80
N LEU A 97 -1.83 23.16 4.98
CA LEU A 97 -2.93 24.09 5.15
C LEU A 97 -2.66 25.43 4.45
N GLU A 98 -1.43 25.95 4.52
CA GLU A 98 -1.03 27.18 3.81
C GLU A 98 -1.09 26.99 2.28
N GLU A 99 -0.62 25.85 1.77
CA GLU A 99 -0.72 25.53 0.34
C GLU A 99 -2.19 25.45 -0.11
N LYS A 100 -3.05 24.78 0.66
CA LYS A 100 -4.50 24.71 0.40
C LYS A 100 -5.14 26.09 0.39
N LEU A 101 -4.79 26.97 1.34
CA LEU A 101 -5.31 28.33 1.42
C LEU A 101 -4.90 29.17 0.19
N ASN A 102 -3.65 29.04 -0.24
CA ASN A 102 -3.15 29.72 -1.43
C ASN A 102 -3.90 29.24 -2.69
N ARG A 103 -4.14 27.93 -2.83
CA ARG A 103 -4.92 27.39 -3.97
C ARG A 103 -6.37 27.87 -3.99
N LEU A 104 -7.01 28.06 -2.84
CA LEU A 104 -8.35 28.61 -2.74
C LEU A 104 -8.39 30.10 -3.15
N ASN A 105 -7.41 30.89 -2.69
CA ASN A 105 -7.32 32.31 -2.99
C ASN A 105 -7.05 32.62 -4.48
N LEU A 106 -6.37 31.72 -5.21
CA LEU A 106 -6.13 31.86 -6.64
C LEU A 106 -7.38 31.63 -7.53
N THR A 107 -8.47 31.04 -7.02
CA THR A 107 -9.70 30.82 -7.83
C THR A 107 -10.66 32.02 -7.82
N SER A 108 -10.44 33.00 -6.94
CA SER A 108 -11.34 34.14 -6.77
C SER A 108 -11.16 35.26 -7.81
N SER A 109 -10.17 35.17 -8.70
CA SER A 109 -9.85 36.23 -9.67
C SER A 109 -10.25 35.93 -11.13
N PHE A 110 -10.93 34.81 -11.43
CA PHE A 110 -11.58 34.66 -12.74
C PHE A 110 -12.88 35.49 -12.79
N THR A 111 -12.72 36.79 -12.98
CA THR A 111 -13.82 37.72 -13.19
C THR A 111 -14.28 37.69 -14.65
N GLY A 112 -15.59 37.52 -14.83
CA GLY A 112 -16.32 38.15 -15.93
C GLY A 112 -17.15 37.22 -16.81
N LEU A 113 -18.40 36.95 -16.41
CA LEU A 113 -19.61 37.34 -17.17
C LEU A 113 -20.84 37.23 -16.26
N LYS A 114 -21.84 38.06 -16.56
CA LYS A 114 -22.78 38.69 -15.64
C LYS A 114 -23.82 37.76 -15.01
N SER A 115 -24.20 38.15 -13.79
CA SER A 115 -25.30 37.65 -12.96
C SER A 115 -26.65 37.52 -13.65
N SER A 116 -27.41 36.49 -13.28
CA SER A 116 -28.89 36.48 -13.29
C SER A 116 -29.42 35.50 -12.21
N PRO A 117 -30.67 35.68 -11.74
CA PRO A 117 -31.04 35.45 -10.35
C PRO A 117 -31.50 34.03 -10.00
N ILE A 118 -31.50 33.81 -8.69
CA ILE A 118 -31.84 32.63 -7.90
C ILE A 118 -33.12 31.92 -8.39
N LEU A 119 -33.01 30.61 -8.62
CA LEU A 119 -34.11 29.66 -8.45
C LEU A 119 -33.75 28.69 -7.31
N ASN A 120 -34.51 28.79 -6.23
CA ASN A 120 -34.67 27.76 -5.22
C ASN A 120 -35.72 26.76 -5.74
N THR A 121 -35.43 25.45 -5.68
CA THR A 121 -36.32 24.48 -5.00
C THR A 121 -35.70 23.08 -5.00
N SER A 122 -35.60 22.54 -3.79
CA SER A 122 -35.94 21.18 -3.37
C SER A 122 -35.39 19.96 -4.15
N ALA A 123 -34.69 19.13 -3.37
CA ALA A 123 -34.86 17.68 -3.29
C ALA A 123 -34.62 16.87 -4.58
N ILE A 124 -33.43 16.28 -4.69
CA ILE A 124 -33.29 14.95 -5.29
C ILE A 124 -32.31 14.15 -4.43
N ASN A 125 -32.79 12.96 -4.10
CA ASN A 125 -32.32 12.02 -3.10
C ASN A 125 -30.90 11.50 -3.29
N GLU A 126 -30.37 10.99 -2.17
CA GLU A 126 -29.38 9.93 -2.05
C GLU A 126 -29.40 8.96 -3.24
N SER A 127 -28.22 8.71 -3.81
CA SER A 127 -27.92 7.42 -4.43
C SER A 127 -26.57 6.95 -3.91
N SER A 128 -26.68 6.00 -2.99
CA SER A 128 -25.70 5.05 -2.52
C SER A 128 -24.73 4.62 -3.62
N PHE A 129 -23.43 4.71 -3.32
CA PHE A 129 -22.39 4.05 -4.10
C PHE A 129 -22.33 2.60 -3.62
N GLU A 130 -22.82 1.66 -4.44
CA GLU A 130 -22.70 0.24 -4.17
C GLU A 130 -21.27 -0.24 -4.46
N GLU A 131 -20.69 -0.93 -3.48
CA GLU A 131 -19.45 -1.68 -3.64
C GLU A 131 -19.75 -3.01 -4.34
N ASP A 132 -19.44 -3.10 -5.64
CA ASP A 132 -19.41 -4.40 -6.33
C ASP A 132 -18.16 -5.17 -5.91
N SER A 133 -18.34 -5.95 -4.84
CA SER A 133 -17.47 -7.04 -4.42
C SER A 133 -17.61 -8.20 -5.41
N SER A 134 -16.75 -8.27 -6.43
CA SER A 134 -16.66 -9.47 -7.26
C SER A 134 -15.59 -10.42 -6.71
N SER A 135 -15.99 -11.25 -5.75
CA SER A 135 -15.31 -12.50 -5.41
C SER A 135 -15.61 -13.53 -6.49
N PHE A 136 -14.67 -13.71 -7.44
CA PHE A 136 -14.78 -14.75 -8.47
C PHE A 136 -13.76 -15.85 -8.23
N CYS A 137 -14.20 -16.91 -7.55
CA CYS A 137 -13.70 -18.26 -7.75
C CYS A 137 -14.83 -19.26 -7.50
N ASP A 138 -15.80 -19.29 -8.41
CA ASP A 138 -16.63 -20.48 -8.62
C ASP A 138 -15.87 -21.44 -9.54
N SER A 139 -15.78 -22.70 -9.13
CA SER A 139 -15.45 -23.81 -10.01
C SER A 139 -16.23 -25.03 -9.54
N SER A 140 -17.55 -24.96 -9.66
CA SER A 140 -18.34 -26.15 -9.94
C SER A 140 -18.00 -26.67 -11.35
N LEU A 141 -17.33 -27.82 -11.42
CA LEU A 141 -17.52 -28.73 -12.54
C LEU A 141 -17.68 -30.15 -11.99
N GLY A 142 -18.94 -30.55 -11.86
CA GLY A 142 -19.30 -31.95 -11.91
C GLY A 142 -19.18 -32.45 -13.35
N THR A 143 -18.60 -33.63 -13.51
CA THR A 143 -19.08 -34.61 -14.48
C THR A 143 -18.88 -36.00 -13.87
N GLU A 144 -20.00 -36.63 -13.53
CA GLU A 144 -20.15 -38.08 -13.43
C GLU A 144 -19.76 -38.72 -14.76
N TYR A 145 -18.96 -39.79 -14.79
CA TYR A 145 -19.11 -40.94 -15.70
C TYR A 145 -18.39 -42.17 -15.06
N GLU A 146 -19.18 -43.21 -14.79
CA GLU A 146 -18.90 -44.64 -14.43
C GLU A 146 -17.62 -45.04 -13.68
#